data_AF-A0A0P7XVI9-F1
#
_entry.id   AF-A0A0P7XVI9-F1
#
_cell.length_a   1.000
_cell.length_b   1.000
_cell.length_c   1.000
_cell.angle_alpha   90.00
_cell.angle_beta   90.00
_cell.angle_gamma   90.00
#
_symmetry.space_group_name_H-M   'P 1'
#
loop_
_entity.id
_entity.type
_entity.pdbx_description
1 polymer ?
#
loop_
_entity_poly.entity_id
_entity_poly.type
_entity_poly.pdbx_seq_one_letter_code
_entity_poly.pdbx_strand_id
1 'polypeptide(L)'
;PQQIRTGTKGGTEDMWRTSGGRVNARPSEARFDRLSTDAQDKVSYTRPRLRPSRAGKRRDTRAKQHKDERRERSLGRAPRRPSGTVKRAFPAALPGLSGDGSAARTFPGLDEPQSLSKPMDLRFSAGDRLLVLHKSSPHWCWAELHGLSGYVPSNHLQARAQQQLYAVEASTMVVHTRRLVQENGCEALVTVIHSRAGDLVLPEKVDVLVSDWMGNCLLFEFMVESVLVARDRWLEEGGTMWPSSASLVLVPCEALAEYEEKVSFWKCPYGLDFSCLQPIAQREFFSKPKFNHESKPEDCLSAPCDVITLDMHTVQVADLEKMTGEFKFGVENQGTLHGFTAWFSARFRSLETGGTPAELNTGPHSK
;
A
#
# COMPACT_ATOMS: atom_id res chain seq x y z
N PRO A 1 -40.62 47.37 -24.64
CA PRO A 1 -41.12 47.94 -25.90
C PRO A 1 -39.97 48.49 -26.77
N GLN A 2 -39.41 47.63 -27.62
CA GLN A 2 -38.81 48.00 -28.91
C GLN A 2 -38.66 46.73 -29.75
N GLN A 3 -38.96 46.88 -31.03
CA GLN A 3 -39.62 45.88 -31.86
C GLN A 3 -38.70 44.84 -32.50
N ILE A 4 -39.27 43.64 -32.54
CA ILE A 4 -38.99 42.47 -33.35
C ILE A 4 -38.87 42.82 -34.85
N ARG A 5 -37.82 42.32 -35.52
CA ARG A 5 -37.81 42.09 -36.96
C ARG A 5 -37.69 40.58 -37.22
N THR A 6 -38.79 40.01 -37.72
CA THR A 6 -38.87 38.66 -38.27
C THR A 6 -38.44 38.67 -39.73
N GLY A 7 -37.52 37.79 -40.11
CA GLY A 7 -37.24 37.44 -41.49
C GLY A 7 -37.28 35.93 -41.66
N THR A 8 -38.28 35.44 -42.39
CA THR A 8 -38.41 34.04 -42.84
C THR A 8 -38.31 33.99 -44.35
N LYS A 9 -37.45 33.11 -44.90
CA LYS A 9 -37.80 31.97 -45.81
C LYS A 9 -36.63 31.53 -46.71
N GLY A 10 -36.54 30.20 -46.90
CA GLY A 10 -35.77 29.46 -47.90
C GLY A 10 -34.74 28.53 -47.24
N GLY A 11 -35.05 27.28 -46.86
CA GLY A 11 -35.24 26.11 -47.75
C GLY A 11 -33.85 25.51 -48.03
N THR A 12 -33.47 24.32 -47.56
CA THR A 12 -34.07 23.00 -47.79
C THR A 12 -33.77 22.01 -46.66
N GLU A 13 -34.70 21.09 -46.49
CA GLU A 13 -34.59 19.86 -45.68
C GLU A 13 -33.39 19.00 -46.13
N ASP A 14 -32.66 18.43 -45.17
CA ASP A 14 -32.44 16.99 -45.21
C ASP A 14 -32.29 16.42 -43.80
N MET A 15 -33.01 15.32 -43.62
CA MET A 15 -33.34 14.59 -42.42
C MET A 15 -32.52 13.29 -42.46
N TRP A 16 -31.97 12.81 -41.34
CA TRP A 16 -32.04 11.40 -40.89
C TRP A 16 -31.19 11.13 -39.61
N ARG A 17 -31.92 10.66 -38.58
CA ARG A 17 -31.59 9.64 -37.54
C ARG A 17 -30.41 9.86 -36.58
N THR A 18 -30.64 10.24 -35.32
CA THR A 18 -31.13 9.48 -34.14
C THR A 18 -30.14 8.49 -33.51
N SER A 19 -29.68 8.79 -32.31
CA SER A 19 -29.80 8.02 -31.05
C SER A 19 -28.78 8.62 -30.06
N GLY A 20 -29.09 9.02 -28.82
CA GLY A 20 -30.14 8.59 -27.91
C GLY A 20 -29.46 8.13 -26.62
N GLY A 21 -29.13 9.06 -25.73
CA GLY A 21 -28.53 8.76 -24.41
C GLY A 21 -28.85 9.87 -23.42
N ARG A 22 -29.85 9.63 -22.56
CA ARG A 22 -30.39 10.54 -21.55
C ARG A 22 -29.37 10.84 -20.45
N VAL A 23 -29.21 12.11 -20.09
CA VAL A 23 -28.71 12.50 -18.77
C VAL A 23 -29.89 13.03 -17.97
N ASN A 24 -30.30 12.27 -16.96
CA ASN A 24 -31.30 12.68 -15.97
C ASN A 24 -30.64 13.63 -14.96
N ALA A 25 -30.91 14.93 -15.06
CA ALA A 25 -30.71 15.87 -13.95
C ALA A 25 -32.08 16.26 -13.40
N ARG A 26 -32.42 15.77 -12.20
CA ARG A 26 -33.53 16.32 -11.41
C ARG A 26 -33.03 17.58 -10.70
N PRO A 27 -33.69 18.73 -10.80
CA PRO A 27 -33.41 19.86 -9.92
C PRO A 27 -34.02 19.56 -8.54
N SER A 28 -33.21 19.68 -7.50
CA SER A 28 -33.70 19.72 -6.12
C SER A 28 -34.14 21.16 -5.79
N GLU A 29 -35.32 21.27 -5.19
CA GLU A 29 -35.95 22.53 -4.81
C GLU A 29 -35.11 23.25 -3.74
N ALA A 30 -34.54 24.41 -4.09
CA ALA A 30 -34.00 25.35 -3.12
C ALA A 30 -35.10 26.36 -2.76
N ARG A 31 -35.62 26.26 -1.52
CA ARG A 31 -36.46 27.30 -0.92
C ARG A 31 -35.62 28.55 -0.69
N PHE A 32 -36.04 29.65 -1.30
CA PHE A 32 -35.58 31.00 -0.98
C PHE A 32 -36.33 31.50 0.26
N ASP A 33 -35.63 31.62 1.38
CA ASP A 33 -36.05 32.50 2.48
C ASP A 33 -35.31 33.85 2.37
N ARG A 34 -36.11 34.93 2.38
CA ARG A 34 -35.64 36.32 2.44
C ARG A 34 -35.29 36.70 3.88
N LEU A 35 -34.47 37.76 3.98
CA LEU A 35 -34.15 38.68 5.11
C LEU A 35 -32.65 38.60 5.45
N SER A 36 -31.92 39.64 5.81
CA SER A 36 -32.10 41.09 5.94
C SER A 36 -30.68 41.64 6.18
N THR A 37 -30.47 42.92 5.90
CA THR A 37 -29.24 43.70 6.05
C THR A 37 -28.69 43.82 7.49
N ASP A 38 -27.39 44.12 7.55
CA ASP A 38 -26.56 44.70 8.62
C ASP A 38 -26.18 43.88 9.86
N ALA A 39 -24.87 43.65 10.05
CA ALA A 39 -24.04 44.31 11.09
C ALA A 39 -22.67 43.62 11.22
N GLN A 40 -21.65 44.44 11.44
CA GLN A 40 -20.30 44.05 11.88
C GLN A 40 -20.35 43.35 13.24
N ASP A 41 -19.57 42.28 13.45
CA ASP A 41 -18.81 42.14 14.69
C ASP A 41 -17.73 41.06 14.69
N LYS A 42 -16.63 41.38 15.39
CA LYS A 42 -15.46 40.55 15.68
C LYS A 42 -15.83 39.42 16.64
N VAL A 43 -15.37 38.18 16.37
CA VAL A 43 -15.32 37.14 17.42
C VAL A 43 -14.05 36.28 17.32
N SER A 44 -13.26 36.37 18.40
CA SER A 44 -12.17 35.50 18.83
C SER A 44 -12.68 34.11 19.24
N TYR A 45 -12.02 33.04 18.78
CA TYR A 45 -12.34 31.67 19.20
C TYR A 45 -11.62 31.28 20.50
N THR A 46 -12.40 30.95 21.53
CA THR A 46 -11.95 30.29 22.77
C THR A 46 -12.39 28.81 22.74
N ARG A 47 -11.46 27.90 23.05
CA ARG A 47 -11.69 26.43 23.11
C ARG A 47 -12.72 26.05 24.19
N PRO A 48 -13.57 25.02 23.99
CA PRO A 48 -14.39 24.47 25.06
C PRO A 48 -13.54 23.63 26.04
N ARG A 49 -13.70 23.88 27.33
CA ARG A 49 -13.16 23.05 28.43
C ARG A 49 -13.98 21.75 28.57
N LEU A 50 -13.26 20.63 28.68
CA LEU A 50 -13.79 19.33 29.09
C LEU A 50 -14.26 19.39 30.57
N ARG A 51 -15.46 18.89 30.86
CA ARG A 51 -15.88 18.55 32.23
C ARG A 51 -15.81 17.02 32.43
N PRO A 52 -15.36 16.53 33.60
CA PRO A 52 -15.27 15.10 33.89
C PRO A 52 -16.57 14.57 34.51
N SER A 53 -16.91 13.30 34.25
CA SER A 53 -17.97 12.60 34.99
C SER A 53 -17.69 11.11 35.16
N ARG A 54 -17.25 10.79 36.37
CA ARG A 54 -17.35 9.60 37.24
C ARG A 54 -17.94 8.26 36.75
N ALA A 55 -17.32 7.23 37.33
CA ALA A 55 -17.60 5.81 37.34
C ALA A 55 -19.00 5.35 37.79
N GLY A 56 -19.41 4.21 37.21
CA GLY A 56 -19.96 3.08 37.96
C GLY A 56 -21.47 2.80 37.83
N LYS A 57 -21.85 1.76 37.07
CA LYS A 57 -22.71 0.64 37.53
C LYS A 57 -22.90 -0.43 36.46
N ARG A 58 -22.66 -1.68 36.87
CA ARG A 58 -23.03 -2.94 36.19
C ARG A 58 -24.56 -3.12 36.16
N ARG A 59 -25.09 -3.68 35.05
CA ARG A 59 -26.15 -4.71 35.03
C ARG A 59 -26.35 -5.30 33.62
N ASP A 60 -26.15 -6.62 33.53
CA ASP A 60 -26.92 -7.68 32.84
C ASP A 60 -27.68 -7.37 31.52
N THR A 61 -27.28 -7.92 30.38
CA THR A 61 -27.46 -9.29 29.80
C THR A 61 -28.63 -9.41 28.81
N ARG A 62 -28.32 -10.04 27.66
CA ARG A 62 -29.21 -10.89 26.85
C ARG A 62 -30.34 -10.22 26.05
N ALA A 63 -30.00 -9.48 24.99
CA ALA A 63 -30.92 -9.24 23.85
C ALA A 63 -30.19 -8.66 22.62
N LYS A 64 -29.33 -9.44 21.94
CA LYS A 64 -28.91 -9.10 20.56
C LYS A 64 -28.32 -10.24 19.71
N GLN A 65 -28.45 -11.49 20.15
CA GLN A 65 -28.24 -12.69 19.33
C GLN A 65 -29.61 -13.28 18.98
N HIS A 66 -30.28 -12.72 17.97
CA HIS A 66 -31.39 -13.41 17.28
C HIS A 66 -31.86 -12.77 15.97
N LYS A 67 -31.15 -11.77 15.43
CA LYS A 67 -31.57 -11.05 14.22
C LYS A 67 -30.71 -11.25 12.97
N ASP A 68 -29.57 -11.94 13.06
CA ASP A 68 -28.67 -12.14 11.91
C ASP A 68 -28.74 -13.55 11.27
N GLU A 69 -29.46 -14.51 11.85
CA GLU A 69 -29.57 -15.87 11.29
C GLU A 69 -30.74 -16.08 10.30
N ARG A 70 -31.42 -15.02 9.86
CA ARG A 70 -32.59 -15.10 8.96
C ARG A 70 -32.43 -14.41 7.61
N ARG A 71 -31.19 -14.12 7.19
CA ARG A 71 -30.89 -13.57 5.85
C ARG A 71 -30.06 -14.47 4.93
N GLU A 72 -29.67 -15.66 5.37
CA GLU A 72 -29.00 -16.66 4.52
C GLU A 72 -29.94 -17.86 4.27
N ARG A 73 -30.98 -17.65 3.45
CA ARG A 73 -31.78 -18.75 2.88
C ARG A 73 -32.74 -18.25 1.78
N SER A 74 -32.20 -17.80 0.65
CA SER A 74 -32.90 -17.79 -0.65
C SER A 74 -32.01 -17.23 -1.74
N LEU A 75 -32.14 -17.77 -2.96
CA LEU A 75 -31.36 -17.57 -4.20
C LEU A 75 -30.24 -18.64 -4.32
N GLY A 76 -30.29 -19.66 -5.18
CA GLY A 76 -31.06 -19.86 -6.40
C GLY A 76 -30.07 -20.27 -7.53
N ARG A 77 -30.23 -21.48 -8.08
CA ARG A 77 -29.29 -22.19 -8.96
C ARG A 77 -29.00 -21.55 -10.35
N ALA A 78 -27.72 -21.66 -10.75
CA ALA A 78 -27.03 -21.88 -12.06
C ALA A 78 -27.72 -21.70 -13.45
N PRO A 79 -26.90 -21.43 -14.50
CA PRO A 79 -26.59 -22.50 -15.48
C PRO A 79 -25.10 -22.59 -15.92
N ARG A 80 -24.76 -23.67 -16.65
CA ARG A 80 -23.42 -24.21 -16.98
C ARG A 80 -22.91 -23.86 -18.41
N ARG A 81 -21.59 -23.59 -18.52
CA ARG A 81 -20.55 -23.93 -19.56
C ARG A 81 -20.68 -23.44 -21.03
N PRO A 82 -19.58 -23.33 -21.85
CA PRO A 82 -18.31 -24.12 -21.88
C PRO A 82 -16.98 -23.31 -21.96
N SER A 83 -15.92 -23.72 -21.24
CA SER A 83 -14.69 -24.45 -21.64
C SER A 83 -13.66 -23.71 -22.52
N GLY A 84 -12.53 -23.32 -21.91
CA GLY A 84 -11.25 -23.04 -22.57
C GLY A 84 -10.13 -23.67 -21.73
N THR A 85 -9.38 -24.57 -22.34
CA THR A 85 -8.46 -25.54 -21.71
C THR A 85 -7.03 -25.01 -21.73
N VAL A 86 -6.34 -24.95 -20.58
CA VAL A 86 -4.86 -24.92 -20.53
C VAL A 86 -4.39 -26.18 -19.82
N LYS A 87 -3.71 -27.05 -20.58
CA LYS A 87 -3.13 -28.31 -20.12
C LYS A 87 -1.83 -28.05 -19.35
N ARG A 88 -1.70 -28.60 -18.15
CA ARG A 88 -0.42 -29.09 -17.62
C ARG A 88 -0.61 -30.54 -17.21
N ALA A 89 0.15 -31.41 -17.87
CA ALA A 89 0.13 -32.85 -17.67
C ALA A 89 1.20 -33.22 -16.63
N PHE A 90 0.78 -33.97 -15.61
CA PHE A 90 1.59 -34.99 -14.94
C PHE A 90 1.07 -36.35 -15.41
N PRO A 91 1.92 -37.37 -15.56
CA PRO A 91 1.48 -38.74 -15.39
C PRO A 91 2.13 -39.38 -14.17
N ALA A 92 1.28 -40.05 -13.40
CA ALA A 92 1.61 -40.94 -12.31
C ALA A 92 1.74 -42.40 -12.80
N ALA A 93 2.61 -43.13 -12.10
CA ALA A 93 2.55 -44.54 -11.68
C ALA A 93 2.61 -45.72 -12.68
N LEU A 94 3.43 -46.70 -12.25
CA LEU A 94 3.68 -48.11 -12.63
C LEU A 94 2.41 -48.96 -12.89
N PRO A 95 2.50 -50.11 -13.61
CA PRO A 95 2.84 -51.43 -12.99
C PRO A 95 3.51 -52.49 -13.91
N GLY A 96 4.08 -53.56 -13.32
CA GLY A 96 4.32 -54.85 -14.01
C GLY A 96 5.42 -55.75 -13.44
N LEU A 97 5.02 -56.86 -12.81
CA LEU A 97 5.84 -58.00 -12.34
C LEU A 97 6.10 -59.01 -13.47
N SER A 98 7.30 -59.60 -13.53
CA SER A 98 7.54 -61.04 -13.82
C SER A 98 9.04 -61.35 -13.96
N GLY A 99 9.54 -62.43 -13.34
CA GLY A 99 10.84 -63.02 -13.68
C GLY A 99 11.53 -63.77 -12.53
N ASP A 100 11.39 -65.09 -12.53
CA ASP A 100 11.93 -66.11 -11.60
C ASP A 100 13.47 -66.14 -11.44
N GLY A 101 13.92 -66.72 -10.31
CA GLY A 101 14.97 -67.74 -10.37
C GLY A 101 16.16 -67.66 -9.40
N SER A 102 16.15 -68.57 -8.41
CA SER A 102 17.30 -69.37 -7.95
C SER A 102 18.28 -68.85 -6.86
N ALA A 103 18.09 -69.42 -5.67
CA ALA A 103 19.04 -70.15 -4.83
C ALA A 103 20.28 -69.49 -4.18
N ALA A 104 20.36 -69.70 -2.87
CA ALA A 104 21.52 -69.50 -1.99
C ALA A 104 22.69 -70.46 -2.29
N ARG A 105 23.93 -70.02 -1.98
CA ARG A 105 25.01 -70.80 -1.34
C ARG A 105 26.26 -69.94 -1.04
N THR A 106 27.05 -70.42 -0.10
CA THR A 106 27.98 -69.76 0.83
C THR A 106 29.49 -69.89 0.51
N PHE A 107 30.29 -68.86 0.91
CA PHE A 107 31.71 -68.80 1.38
C PHE A 107 32.87 -69.41 0.53
N PRO A 108 34.18 -69.13 0.80
CA PRO A 108 34.89 -67.98 1.41
C PRO A 108 36.10 -67.50 0.54
N GLY A 109 36.77 -66.41 0.90
CA GLY A 109 38.10 -66.10 0.36
C GLY A 109 38.53 -64.65 0.50
N LEU A 110 39.57 -64.44 1.30
CA LEU A 110 40.34 -63.20 1.41
C LEU A 110 40.81 -62.72 0.04
N ASP A 111 40.55 -61.45 -0.27
CA ASP A 111 41.59 -60.45 -0.55
C ASP A 111 40.92 -59.10 -0.86
N GLU A 112 41.37 -58.05 -0.16
CA GLU A 112 41.08 -56.68 -0.55
C GLU A 112 41.49 -56.45 -2.01
N PRO A 113 40.71 -55.64 -2.73
CA PRO A 113 41.26 -54.33 -3.03
C PRO A 113 40.27 -53.22 -2.66
N GLN A 114 40.83 -52.24 -1.96
CA GLN A 114 40.29 -50.92 -1.66
C GLN A 114 39.48 -50.32 -2.83
N SER A 115 38.18 -50.09 -2.60
CA SER A 115 37.46 -48.89 -3.05
C SER A 115 36.08 -48.80 -2.38
N LEU A 116 36.05 -48.49 -1.09
CA LEU A 116 34.85 -47.91 -0.49
C LEU A 116 34.66 -46.52 -1.12
N SER A 117 33.65 -46.39 -1.97
CA SER A 117 33.16 -45.10 -2.44
C SER A 117 32.85 -44.21 -1.23
N LYS A 118 33.53 -43.06 -1.17
CA LYS A 118 33.43 -42.08 -0.09
C LYS A 118 31.98 -41.73 0.25
N PRO A 119 31.65 -41.40 1.51
CA PRO A 119 30.42 -40.68 1.81
C PRO A 119 30.37 -39.40 0.96
N MET A 120 29.21 -39.07 0.39
CA MET A 120 29.01 -37.86 -0.42
C MET A 120 29.21 -36.61 0.47
N ASP A 121 30.44 -36.12 0.52
CA ASP A 121 30.74 -34.80 1.07
C ASP A 121 30.11 -33.75 0.14
N LEU A 122 29.33 -32.85 0.71
CA LEU A 122 28.74 -31.75 -0.06
C LEU A 122 29.83 -30.72 -0.36
N ARG A 123 29.95 -30.32 -1.63
CA ARG A 123 30.88 -29.24 -2.01
C ARG A 123 30.21 -27.89 -1.81
N PHE A 124 30.84 -27.01 -1.05
CA PHE A 124 30.37 -25.66 -0.77
C PHE A 124 31.55 -24.69 -0.63
N SER A 125 31.27 -23.41 -0.82
CA SER A 125 32.19 -22.28 -0.72
C SER A 125 31.80 -21.35 0.44
N ALA A 126 32.73 -20.51 0.87
CA ALA A 126 32.42 -19.46 1.85
C ALA A 126 31.34 -18.52 1.28
N GLY A 127 30.22 -18.37 2.01
CA GLY A 127 29.06 -17.59 1.60
C GLY A 127 27.87 -18.42 1.10
N ASP A 128 28.05 -19.71 0.84
CA ASP A 128 26.97 -20.59 0.41
C ASP A 128 25.93 -20.79 1.54
N ARG A 129 24.66 -20.87 1.15
CA ARG A 129 23.54 -21.08 2.08
C ARG A 129 23.10 -22.54 2.02
N LEU A 130 23.42 -23.28 3.08
CA LEU A 130 23.11 -24.70 3.19
C LEU A 130 21.89 -24.93 4.10
N LEU A 131 20.98 -25.82 3.69
CA LEU A 131 19.88 -26.27 4.54
C LEU A 131 20.33 -27.49 5.34
N VAL A 132 20.49 -27.36 6.66
CA VAL A 132 20.83 -28.50 7.52
C VAL A 132 19.58 -29.36 7.75
N LEU A 133 19.60 -30.59 7.21
CA LEU A 133 18.49 -31.53 7.30
C LEU A 133 18.46 -32.26 8.65
N HIS A 134 19.61 -32.76 9.11
CA HIS A 134 19.76 -33.26 10.48
C HIS A 134 21.23 -33.24 10.93
N LYS A 135 21.45 -33.18 12.24
CA LYS A 135 22.79 -33.35 12.84
C LYS A 135 23.05 -34.84 13.08
N SER A 136 24.00 -35.40 12.33
CA SER A 136 24.38 -36.81 12.46
C SER A 136 25.35 -37.04 13.62
N SER A 137 26.17 -36.04 13.94
CA SER A 137 27.08 -36.03 15.09
C SER A 137 27.40 -34.60 15.55
N PRO A 138 28.13 -34.38 16.65
CA PRO A 138 28.60 -33.06 17.05
C PRO A 138 29.50 -32.35 16.01
N HIS A 139 30.12 -33.12 15.12
CA HIS A 139 31.09 -32.60 14.14
C HIS A 139 30.58 -32.62 12.71
N TRP A 140 29.48 -33.34 12.43
CA TRP A 140 28.97 -33.55 11.08
C TRP A 140 27.46 -33.41 11.02
N CYS A 141 27.01 -32.73 9.98
CA CYS A 141 25.60 -32.52 9.67
C CYS A 141 25.33 -32.95 8.23
N TRP A 142 24.15 -33.52 8.01
CA TRP A 142 23.63 -33.79 6.68
C TRP A 142 22.91 -32.53 6.21
N ALA A 143 23.32 -31.97 5.07
CA ALA A 143 22.78 -30.71 4.55
C ALA A 143 22.48 -30.80 3.05
N GLU A 144 21.71 -29.86 2.55
CA GLU A 144 21.37 -29.70 1.14
C GLU A 144 21.83 -28.35 0.60
N LEU A 145 22.39 -28.35 -0.61
CA LEU A 145 22.74 -27.17 -1.39
C LEU A 145 22.33 -27.41 -2.86
N HIS A 146 21.45 -26.57 -3.40
CA HIS A 146 20.96 -26.66 -4.79
C HIS A 146 20.40 -28.04 -5.20
N GLY A 147 19.66 -28.71 -4.30
CA GLY A 147 19.08 -30.03 -4.55
C GLY A 147 20.06 -31.20 -4.44
N LEU A 148 21.32 -30.94 -4.08
CA LEU A 148 22.31 -31.96 -3.75
C LEU A 148 22.43 -32.06 -2.23
N SER A 149 22.25 -33.27 -1.70
CA SER A 149 22.44 -33.55 -0.27
C SER A 149 23.79 -34.20 -0.01
N GLY A 150 24.42 -33.87 1.10
CA GLY A 150 25.71 -34.45 1.50
C GLY A 150 26.11 -34.07 2.93
N TYR A 151 27.22 -34.65 3.39
CA TYR A 151 27.80 -34.34 4.69
C TYR A 151 28.55 -33.01 4.65
N VAL A 152 28.37 -32.22 5.70
CA VAL A 152 29.03 -30.93 5.93
C VAL A 152 29.59 -30.92 7.35
N PRO A 153 30.86 -30.51 7.56
CA PRO A 153 31.41 -30.35 8.89
C PRO A 153 30.71 -29.22 9.66
N SER A 154 30.23 -29.49 10.88
CA SER A 154 29.47 -28.54 11.69
C SER A 154 30.25 -27.28 12.07
N ASN A 155 31.59 -27.36 12.15
CA ASN A 155 32.48 -26.22 12.41
C ASN A 155 32.61 -25.26 11.22
N HIS A 156 32.22 -25.68 10.02
CA HIS A 156 32.14 -24.82 8.83
C HIS A 156 30.76 -24.19 8.66
N LEU A 157 29.80 -24.52 9.52
CA LEU A 157 28.48 -23.92 9.55
C LEU A 157 28.41 -22.89 10.65
N GLN A 158 28.09 -21.65 10.27
CA GLN A 158 27.62 -20.66 11.22
C GLN A 158 26.10 -20.76 11.26
N ALA A 159 25.54 -21.10 12.43
CA ALA A 159 24.09 -21.07 12.61
C ALA A 159 23.62 -19.63 12.36
N ARG A 160 22.85 -19.42 11.30
CA ARG A 160 22.14 -18.17 11.13
C ARG A 160 21.08 -18.13 12.25
N ALA A 161 20.99 -17.02 12.97
CA ALA A 161 19.81 -16.76 13.79
C ALA A 161 18.58 -17.02 12.92
N GLN A 162 17.59 -17.74 13.46
CA GLN A 162 16.35 -17.98 12.74
C GLN A 162 15.82 -16.64 12.26
N GLN A 163 15.62 -16.50 10.96
CA GLN A 163 15.08 -15.27 10.40
C GLN A 163 13.58 -15.28 10.68
N GLN A 164 13.22 -14.69 11.82
CA GLN A 164 11.83 -14.59 12.24
C GLN A 164 11.23 -13.30 11.69
N LEU A 165 10.05 -13.40 11.09
CA LEU A 165 9.27 -12.27 10.60
C LEU A 165 7.99 -12.13 11.42
N TYR A 166 7.80 -10.96 12.03
CA TYR A 166 6.56 -10.62 12.73
C TYR A 166 5.67 -9.78 11.81
N ALA A 167 4.61 -10.40 11.28
CA ALA A 167 3.61 -9.71 10.46
C ALA A 167 2.51 -9.17 11.39
N VAL A 168 2.52 -7.87 11.64
CA VAL A 168 1.57 -7.20 12.55
C VAL A 168 0.45 -6.55 11.75
N GLU A 169 -0.80 -6.92 12.04
CA GLU A 169 -1.98 -6.39 11.37
C GLU A 169 -3.06 -6.13 12.43
N ALA A 170 -3.72 -4.97 12.36
CA ALA A 170 -4.76 -4.59 13.33
C ALA A 170 -6.18 -4.95 12.85
N SER A 171 -6.38 -5.05 11.54
CA SER A 171 -7.68 -5.35 10.92
C SER A 171 -8.00 -6.84 10.92
N THR A 172 -9.23 -7.16 10.51
CA THR A 172 -9.68 -8.55 10.34
C THR A 172 -8.98 -9.27 9.19
N MET A 173 -8.19 -8.57 8.36
CA MET A 173 -7.41 -9.17 7.28
C MET A 173 -6.40 -10.21 7.80
N VAL A 174 -6.02 -10.12 9.08
CA VAL A 174 -5.13 -11.07 9.76
C VAL A 174 -5.55 -12.54 9.59
N VAL A 175 -6.86 -12.83 9.49
CA VAL A 175 -7.39 -14.17 9.24
C VAL A 175 -6.95 -14.69 7.87
N HIS A 176 -7.03 -13.83 6.86
CA HIS A 176 -6.57 -14.12 5.50
C HIS A 176 -5.05 -14.16 5.42
N THR A 177 -4.35 -13.25 6.10
CA THR A 177 -2.87 -13.25 6.17
C THR A 177 -2.34 -14.57 6.73
N ARG A 178 -2.92 -15.08 7.82
CA ARG A 178 -2.56 -16.40 8.37
C ARG A 178 -2.77 -17.52 7.38
N ARG A 179 -3.92 -17.52 6.69
CA ARG A 179 -4.21 -18.51 5.65
C ARG A 179 -3.21 -18.45 4.50
N LEU A 180 -2.82 -17.26 4.05
CA LEU A 180 -1.82 -17.09 3.00
C LEU A 180 -0.45 -17.62 3.45
N VAL A 181 -0.03 -17.32 4.69
CA VAL A 181 1.22 -17.84 5.26
C VAL A 181 1.22 -19.37 5.28
N GLN A 182 0.10 -19.99 5.67
CA GLN A 182 -0.08 -21.44 5.67
C GLN A 182 -0.07 -22.04 4.28
N GLU A 183 -0.87 -21.52 3.36
CA GLU A 183 -0.99 -22.06 1.99
C GLU A 183 0.32 -21.93 1.19
N ASN A 184 1.20 -20.99 1.56
CA ASN A 184 2.53 -20.82 0.97
C ASN A 184 3.66 -21.49 1.78
N GLY A 185 3.35 -22.22 2.85
CA GLY A 185 4.34 -22.97 3.64
C GLY A 185 5.34 -22.09 4.41
N CYS A 186 4.97 -20.86 4.74
CA CYS A 186 5.85 -19.88 5.42
C CYS A 186 5.65 -19.84 6.95
N GLU A 187 4.86 -20.74 7.53
CA GLU A 187 4.49 -20.73 8.96
C GLU A 187 5.70 -20.85 9.91
N ALA A 188 6.78 -21.48 9.46
CA ALA A 188 8.01 -21.62 10.23
C ALA A 188 8.83 -20.32 10.32
N LEU A 189 8.57 -19.34 9.45
CA LEU A 189 9.32 -18.08 9.35
C LEU A 189 8.46 -16.87 9.74
N VAL A 190 7.16 -16.91 9.43
CA VAL A 190 6.25 -15.77 9.60
C VAL A 190 5.28 -16.01 10.74
N THR A 191 5.38 -15.20 11.79
CA THR A 191 4.38 -15.14 12.87
C THR A 191 3.44 -13.97 12.64
N VAL A 192 2.15 -14.26 12.46
CA VAL A 192 1.12 -13.23 12.22
C VAL A 192 0.44 -12.83 13.54
N ILE A 193 0.62 -11.57 13.92
CA ILE A 193 0.14 -10.99 15.18
C ILE A 193 -1.05 -10.06 14.90
N HIS A 194 -2.19 -10.34 15.53
CA HIS A 194 -3.36 -9.44 15.47
C HIS A 194 -3.26 -8.40 16.57
N SER A 195 -2.69 -7.23 16.28
CA SER A 195 -2.51 -6.16 17.27
C SER A 195 -2.40 -4.80 16.59
N ARG A 196 -2.75 -3.75 17.35
CA ARG A 196 -2.31 -2.39 17.03
C ARG A 196 -0.85 -2.22 17.44
N ALA A 197 -0.14 -1.28 16.81
CA ALA A 197 1.26 -1.00 17.14
C ALA A 197 1.46 -0.59 18.61
N GLY A 198 0.56 0.24 19.17
CA GLY A 198 0.63 0.66 20.57
C GLY A 198 0.48 -0.48 21.58
N ASP A 199 -0.34 -1.48 21.27
CA ASP A 199 -0.59 -2.64 22.13
C ASP A 199 0.32 -3.84 21.81
N LEU A 200 1.19 -3.72 20.80
CA LEU A 200 2.03 -4.80 20.29
C LEU A 200 2.95 -5.33 21.38
N VAL A 201 3.07 -6.65 21.46
CA VAL A 201 4.04 -7.36 22.29
C VAL A 201 4.80 -8.35 21.41
N LEU A 202 6.12 -8.17 21.31
CA LEU A 202 7.03 -9.10 20.65
C LEU A 202 7.86 -9.86 21.70
N PRO A 203 8.28 -11.10 21.41
CA PRO A 203 9.14 -11.87 22.31
C PRO A 203 10.58 -11.30 22.39
N GLU A 204 11.00 -10.59 21.35
CA GLU A 204 12.31 -9.94 21.21
C GLU A 204 12.18 -8.66 20.37
N LYS A 205 13.19 -7.81 20.42
CA LYS A 205 13.30 -6.66 19.52
C LYS A 205 13.71 -7.10 18.11
N VAL A 206 13.55 -6.22 17.13
CA VAL A 206 13.80 -6.49 15.71
C VAL A 206 14.98 -5.68 15.18
N ASP A 207 15.75 -6.27 14.27
CA ASP A 207 16.84 -5.59 13.57
C ASP A 207 16.34 -4.63 12.47
N VAL A 208 15.19 -4.97 11.86
CA VAL A 208 14.61 -4.23 10.74
C VAL A 208 13.11 -4.06 10.97
N LEU A 209 12.63 -2.83 10.84
CA LEU A 209 11.21 -2.49 10.85
C LEU A 209 10.81 -1.97 9.47
N VAL A 210 9.91 -2.69 8.81
CA VAL A 210 9.38 -2.33 7.50
C VAL A 210 7.89 -2.00 7.64
N SER A 211 7.48 -0.85 7.14
CA SER A 211 6.06 -0.46 7.13
C SER A 211 5.74 0.42 5.93
N ASP A 212 4.60 0.15 5.31
CA ASP A 212 3.96 1.05 4.35
C ASP A 212 2.95 1.93 5.10
N TRP A 213 3.32 3.18 5.35
CA TRP A 213 2.57 4.11 6.20
C TRP A 213 2.25 5.44 5.52
N MET A 214 2.80 5.69 4.33
CA MET A 214 2.73 6.99 3.68
C MET A 214 1.32 7.24 3.12
N GLY A 215 0.68 8.31 3.59
CA GLY A 215 -0.61 8.76 3.06
C GLY A 215 -0.48 9.83 1.99
N ASN A 216 -1.62 10.38 1.55
CA ASN A 216 -1.64 11.59 0.70
C ASN A 216 -0.83 12.72 1.35
N CYS A 217 -0.04 13.44 0.55
CA CYS A 217 0.90 14.46 1.07
C CYS A 217 1.76 13.92 2.23
N LEU A 218 2.20 12.66 2.14
CA LEU A 218 3.02 11.91 3.09
C LEU A 218 2.34 11.57 4.43
N LEU A 219 1.70 12.54 5.08
CA LEU A 219 1.26 12.46 6.48
C LEU A 219 -0.24 12.24 6.67
N PHE A 220 -1.05 12.24 5.60
CA PHE A 220 -2.50 12.01 5.72
C PHE A 220 -2.78 10.65 6.37
N GLU A 221 -3.82 10.58 7.21
CA GLU A 221 -4.17 9.46 8.09
C GLU A 221 -3.22 9.17 9.27
N PHE A 222 -2.07 9.88 9.37
CA PHE A 222 -1.16 9.82 10.52
C PHE A 222 -0.69 8.42 10.92
N MET A 223 -0.67 7.45 9.99
CA MET A 223 -0.20 6.09 10.28
C MET A 223 1.27 6.05 10.72
N VAL A 224 2.06 7.04 10.31
CA VAL A 224 3.45 7.23 10.75
C VAL A 224 3.59 7.23 12.28
N GLU A 225 2.61 7.75 13.04
CA GLU A 225 2.65 7.74 14.51
C GLU A 225 2.77 6.31 15.06
N SER A 226 1.98 5.38 14.51
CA SER A 226 2.02 3.97 14.92
C SER A 226 3.37 3.32 14.60
N VAL A 227 4.01 3.74 13.50
CA VAL A 227 5.35 3.26 13.10
C VAL A 227 6.43 3.78 14.05
N LEU A 228 6.36 5.05 14.47
CA LEU A 228 7.30 5.62 15.43
C LEU A 228 7.15 4.95 16.82
N VAL A 229 5.92 4.68 17.27
CA VAL A 229 5.68 3.95 18.52
C VAL A 229 6.26 2.53 18.45
N ALA A 230 6.12 1.85 17.32
CA ALA A 230 6.72 0.53 17.11
C ALA A 230 8.25 0.60 17.08
N ARG A 231 8.84 1.60 16.40
CA ARG A 231 10.29 1.85 16.37
C ARG A 231 10.84 2.00 17.78
N ASP A 232 10.29 2.93 18.56
CA ASP A 232 10.83 3.29 19.87
C ASP A 232 10.78 2.13 20.87
N ARG A 233 9.81 1.23 20.71
CA ARG A 233 9.61 0.08 21.60
C ARG A 233 10.37 -1.17 21.14
N TRP A 234 10.39 -1.44 19.84
CA TRP A 234 10.75 -2.75 19.31
C TRP A 234 11.96 -2.76 18.38
N LEU A 235 12.43 -1.62 17.87
CA LEU A 235 13.64 -1.61 17.07
C LEU A 235 14.88 -1.69 17.98
N GLU A 236 15.86 -2.51 17.59
CA GLU A 236 17.16 -2.51 18.26
C GLU A 236 17.94 -1.22 18.00
N GLU A 237 18.87 -0.91 18.91
CA GLU A 237 19.80 0.20 18.69
C GLU A 237 20.67 -0.09 17.44
N GLY A 238 20.70 0.87 16.50
CA GLY A 238 21.33 0.65 15.19
C GLY A 238 20.48 -0.13 14.18
N GLY A 239 19.26 -0.51 14.53
CA GLY A 239 18.32 -1.16 13.62
C GLY A 239 17.93 -0.29 12.43
N THR A 240 17.41 -0.93 11.37
CA THR A 240 17.04 -0.26 10.12
C THR A 240 15.54 -0.05 10.01
N MET A 241 15.15 1.18 9.69
CA MET A 241 13.78 1.54 9.30
C MET A 241 13.65 1.51 7.78
N TRP A 242 12.57 0.93 7.27
CA TRP A 242 12.18 1.01 5.86
C TRP A 242 10.72 1.47 5.71
N PRO A 243 10.49 2.61 5.00
CA PRO A 243 11.50 3.52 4.45
C PRO A 243 12.36 4.17 5.57
N SER A 244 13.62 4.48 5.24
CA SER A 244 14.57 5.11 6.16
C SER A 244 14.42 6.63 6.24
N SER A 245 13.96 7.25 5.16
CA SER A 245 13.56 8.65 5.15
C SER A 245 12.44 8.86 4.15
N ALA A 246 11.68 9.94 4.32
CA ALA A 246 10.67 10.34 3.35
C ALA A 246 10.62 11.87 3.25
N SER A 247 10.40 12.38 2.04
CA SER A 247 10.27 13.82 1.78
C SER A 247 8.89 14.15 1.21
N LEU A 248 8.26 15.20 1.71
CA LEU A 248 7.18 15.89 1.00
C LEU A 248 7.80 16.83 -0.02
N VAL A 249 7.38 16.69 -1.27
CA VAL A 249 7.89 17.44 -2.41
C VAL A 249 6.79 18.34 -2.94
N LEU A 250 7.14 19.57 -3.31
CA LEU A 250 6.23 20.59 -3.81
C LEU A 250 6.77 21.16 -5.13
N VAL A 251 5.88 21.52 -6.05
CA VAL A 251 6.22 22.27 -7.26
C VAL A 251 5.09 23.25 -7.61
N PRO A 252 5.39 24.48 -8.07
CA PRO A 252 4.40 25.35 -8.67
C PRO A 252 3.93 24.74 -10.00
N CYS A 253 2.61 24.74 -10.22
CA CYS A 253 2.03 24.09 -11.39
C CYS A 253 0.99 24.94 -12.11
N GLU A 254 0.83 24.63 -13.40
CA GLU A 254 -0.32 25.01 -14.20
C GLU A 254 -1.41 23.93 -14.08
N ALA A 255 -2.66 24.34 -13.95
CA ALA A 255 -3.82 23.45 -13.85
C ALA A 255 -4.99 24.04 -14.65
N LEU A 256 -4.69 24.40 -15.92
CA LEU A 256 -5.60 25.15 -16.76
C LEU A 256 -6.91 24.39 -17.01
N ALA A 257 -6.85 23.07 -17.28
CA ALA A 257 -8.03 22.26 -17.54
C ALA A 257 -8.99 22.26 -16.34
N GLU A 258 -8.46 22.08 -15.12
CA GLU A 258 -9.22 22.15 -13.88
C GLU A 258 -9.84 23.54 -13.67
N TYR A 259 -9.06 24.59 -13.90
CA TYR A 259 -9.54 25.96 -13.75
C TYR A 259 -10.63 26.31 -14.76
N GLU A 260 -10.47 25.86 -16.00
CA GLU A 260 -11.45 26.06 -17.07
C GLU A 260 -12.76 25.34 -16.76
N GLU A 261 -12.69 24.08 -16.35
CA GLU A 261 -13.87 23.26 -16.04
C GLU A 261 -14.63 23.80 -14.82
N LYS A 262 -13.91 24.21 -13.77
CA LYS A 262 -14.53 24.56 -12.48
C LYS A 262 -14.85 26.03 -12.31
N VAL A 263 -14.11 26.93 -12.95
CA VAL A 263 -14.25 28.39 -12.77
C VAL A 263 -14.54 29.10 -14.08
N SER A 264 -13.74 28.92 -15.13
CA SER A 264 -13.97 29.64 -16.40
C SER A 264 -15.30 29.26 -17.06
N PHE A 265 -15.77 28.02 -16.85
CA PHE A 265 -17.08 27.53 -17.30
C PHE A 265 -18.22 28.50 -16.94
N TRP A 266 -18.20 29.07 -15.74
CA TRP A 266 -19.25 29.96 -15.25
C TRP A 266 -19.23 31.35 -15.90
N LYS A 267 -18.26 31.67 -16.77
CA LYS A 267 -18.23 32.98 -17.44
C LYS A 267 -19.41 33.15 -18.40
N CYS A 268 -19.69 32.16 -19.24
CA CYS A 268 -20.72 32.26 -20.27
C CYS A 268 -21.32 30.90 -20.69
N PRO A 269 -21.85 30.10 -19.74
CA PRO A 269 -22.48 28.83 -20.11
C PRO A 269 -23.70 29.09 -21.00
N TYR A 270 -23.74 28.44 -22.18
CA TYR A 270 -24.84 28.56 -23.14
C TYR A 270 -25.14 30.00 -23.63
N GLY A 271 -24.16 30.91 -23.56
CA GLY A 271 -24.34 32.32 -23.93
C GLY A 271 -24.93 33.19 -22.82
N LEU A 272 -25.10 32.67 -21.60
CA LEU A 272 -25.62 33.41 -20.45
C LEU A 272 -24.46 33.82 -19.53
N ASP A 273 -24.40 35.11 -19.17
CA ASP A 273 -23.37 35.61 -18.24
C ASP A 273 -23.65 35.15 -16.80
N PHE A 274 -22.92 34.13 -16.35
CA PHE A 274 -22.96 33.61 -14.98
C PHE A 274 -21.70 34.00 -14.19
N SER A 275 -20.94 35.00 -14.66
CA SER A 275 -19.64 35.38 -14.08
C SER A 275 -19.71 35.74 -12.59
N CYS A 276 -20.88 36.19 -12.11
CA CYS A 276 -21.15 36.42 -10.69
C CYS A 276 -20.97 35.18 -9.80
N LEU A 277 -21.03 33.97 -10.37
CA LEU A 277 -20.82 32.71 -9.66
C LEU A 277 -19.34 32.30 -9.57
N GLN A 278 -18.44 32.92 -10.35
CA GLN A 278 -17.01 32.55 -10.36
C GLN A 278 -16.32 32.66 -8.99
N PRO A 279 -16.52 33.72 -8.18
CA PRO A 279 -15.94 33.78 -6.84
C PRO A 279 -16.45 32.69 -5.90
N ILE A 280 -17.71 32.27 -6.08
CA ILE A 280 -18.31 31.18 -5.30
C ILE A 280 -17.67 29.85 -5.72
N ALA A 281 -17.55 29.61 -7.04
CA ALA A 281 -16.94 28.41 -7.60
C ALA A 281 -15.46 28.27 -7.18
N GLN A 282 -14.67 29.35 -7.22
CA GLN A 282 -13.30 29.36 -6.73
C GLN A 282 -13.21 28.91 -5.27
N ARG A 283 -14.05 29.48 -4.40
CA ARG A 283 -14.09 29.09 -2.99
C ARG A 283 -14.56 27.66 -2.78
N GLU A 284 -15.55 27.20 -3.54
CA GLU A 284 -16.09 25.86 -3.38
C GLU A 284 -15.13 24.77 -3.87
N PHE A 285 -14.58 24.93 -5.07
CA PHE A 285 -13.75 23.91 -5.72
C PHE A 285 -12.27 23.96 -5.32
N PHE A 286 -11.74 25.12 -4.90
CA PHE A 286 -10.31 25.30 -4.62
C PHE A 286 -9.98 25.65 -3.16
N SER A 287 -10.96 25.61 -2.23
CA SER A 287 -10.67 25.73 -0.78
C SER A 287 -10.13 24.46 -0.13
N LYS A 288 -10.14 23.33 -0.86
CA LYS A 288 -9.69 22.03 -0.38
C LYS A 288 -8.69 21.43 -1.36
N PRO A 289 -7.72 20.63 -0.90
CA PRO A 289 -6.82 19.92 -1.78
C PRO A 289 -7.60 18.94 -2.68
N LYS A 290 -7.20 18.87 -3.95
CA LYS A 290 -7.67 17.86 -4.90
C LYS A 290 -6.79 16.62 -4.77
N PHE A 291 -7.34 15.53 -4.26
CA PHE A 291 -6.67 14.22 -4.26
C PHE A 291 -6.72 13.56 -5.64
N ASN A 292 -5.81 12.62 -5.88
CA ASN A 292 -5.71 11.87 -7.14
C ASN A 292 -5.58 12.75 -8.39
N HIS A 293 -4.91 13.90 -8.26
CA HIS A 293 -4.55 14.71 -9.40
C HIS A 293 -3.31 14.11 -10.07
N GLU A 294 -3.48 13.67 -11.32
CA GLU A 294 -2.39 13.20 -12.16
C GLU A 294 -1.76 14.41 -12.86
N SER A 295 -0.71 14.96 -12.24
CA SER A 295 0.07 16.06 -12.80
C SER A 295 0.98 15.53 -13.89
N LYS A 296 1.13 16.27 -14.99
CA LYS A 296 2.11 15.92 -16.01
C LYS A 296 3.40 16.70 -15.82
N PRO A 297 4.55 16.18 -16.29
CA PRO A 297 5.82 16.90 -16.28
C PRO A 297 5.74 18.31 -16.90
N GLU A 298 4.99 18.46 -17.99
CA GLU A 298 4.82 19.75 -18.68
C GLU A 298 4.05 20.80 -17.88
N ASP A 299 3.24 20.38 -16.91
CA ASP A 299 2.46 21.28 -16.06
C ASP A 299 3.32 21.89 -14.93
N CYS A 300 4.55 21.40 -14.74
CA CYS A 300 5.47 21.90 -13.71
C CYS A 300 6.15 23.19 -14.19
N LEU A 301 6.01 24.28 -13.41
CA LEU A 301 6.55 25.59 -13.77
C LEU A 301 8.01 25.78 -13.33
N SER A 302 8.55 24.88 -12.51
CA SER A 302 9.88 24.95 -11.91
C SER A 302 10.38 23.54 -11.58
N ALA A 303 11.66 23.42 -11.23
CA ALA A 303 12.17 22.24 -10.56
C ALA A 303 11.44 22.00 -9.22
N PRO A 304 11.16 20.73 -8.86
CA PRO A 304 10.53 20.40 -7.59
C PRO A 304 11.44 20.65 -6.39
N CYS A 305 10.84 20.88 -5.22
CA CYS A 305 11.54 21.17 -3.98
C CYS A 305 11.04 20.25 -2.86
N ASP A 306 11.96 19.56 -2.19
CA ASP A 306 11.69 18.86 -0.93
C ASP A 306 11.43 19.91 0.16
N VAL A 307 10.18 20.03 0.62
CA VAL A 307 9.77 21.05 1.60
C VAL A 307 9.84 20.54 3.03
N ILE A 308 9.59 19.25 3.24
CA ILE A 308 9.68 18.61 4.55
C ILE A 308 10.39 17.28 4.34
N THR A 309 11.38 16.97 5.17
CA THR A 309 12.07 15.67 5.16
C THR A 309 12.02 15.05 6.54
N LEU A 310 11.60 13.79 6.58
CA LEU A 310 11.54 12.95 7.77
C LEU A 310 12.71 11.99 7.73
N ASP A 311 13.55 12.04 8.77
CA ASP A 311 14.47 10.96 9.08
C ASP A 311 13.76 10.01 10.06
N MET A 312 13.45 8.80 9.59
CA MET A 312 12.63 7.84 10.34
C MET A 312 13.37 7.28 11.57
N HIS A 313 14.68 7.48 11.67
CA HIS A 313 15.46 7.12 12.86
C HIS A 313 15.35 8.16 13.97
N THR A 314 15.13 9.43 13.65
CA THR A 314 15.27 10.53 14.61
C THR A 314 13.97 11.30 14.87
N VAL A 315 13.05 11.34 13.90
CA VAL A 315 11.78 12.07 14.02
C VAL A 315 10.95 11.55 15.21
N GLN A 316 10.33 12.46 15.94
CA GLN A 316 9.49 12.14 17.11
C GLN A 316 8.02 12.39 16.79
N VAL A 317 7.13 11.70 17.52
CA VAL A 317 5.67 11.88 17.38
C VAL A 317 5.27 13.35 17.60
N ALA A 318 5.92 14.05 18.53
CA ALA A 318 5.66 15.46 18.81
C ALA A 318 5.97 16.39 17.61
N ASP A 319 6.94 16.02 16.77
CA ASP A 319 7.31 16.82 15.59
C ASP A 319 6.21 16.81 14.53
N LEU A 320 5.38 15.76 14.51
CA LEU A 320 4.30 15.58 13.53
C LEU A 320 3.12 16.54 13.74
N GLU A 321 2.96 17.12 14.94
CA GLU A 321 1.86 18.05 15.23
C GLU A 321 1.95 19.33 14.39
N LYS A 322 3.18 19.79 14.13
CA LYS A 322 3.43 20.98 13.30
C LYS A 322 4.79 20.88 12.64
N MET A 323 4.77 20.77 11.32
CA MET A 323 5.96 20.83 10.49
C MET A 323 5.95 22.12 9.67
N THR A 324 7.13 22.69 9.42
CA THR A 324 7.28 23.91 8.62
C THR A 324 8.48 23.75 7.71
N GLY A 325 8.26 24.01 6.43
CA GLY A 325 9.27 23.95 5.38
C GLY A 325 9.29 25.27 4.63
N GLU A 326 10.49 25.79 4.36
CA GLU A 326 10.67 26.95 3.49
C GLU A 326 10.95 26.48 2.06
N PHE A 327 10.42 27.19 1.07
CA PHE A 327 10.64 26.88 -0.33
C PHE A 327 10.83 28.15 -1.15
N LYS A 328 11.58 28.02 -2.25
CA LYS A 328 11.79 29.07 -3.24
C LYS A 328 11.88 28.43 -4.62
N PHE A 329 11.04 28.89 -5.54
CA PHE A 329 11.00 28.38 -6.91
C PHE A 329 11.50 29.45 -7.88
N GLY A 330 12.44 29.05 -8.75
CA GLY A 330 12.77 29.80 -9.96
C GLY A 330 11.93 29.28 -11.10
N VAL A 331 11.08 30.12 -11.69
CA VAL A 331 10.22 29.69 -12.81
C VAL A 331 11.09 29.38 -14.02
N GLU A 332 11.00 28.15 -14.52
CA GLU A 332 11.77 27.62 -15.65
C GLU A 332 10.92 27.55 -16.91
N ASN A 333 9.63 27.27 -16.76
CA ASN A 333 8.67 27.16 -17.86
C ASN A 333 7.68 28.33 -17.82
N GLN A 334 7.43 28.94 -18.98
CA GLN A 334 6.41 29.98 -19.11
C GLN A 334 5.01 29.35 -18.98
N GLY A 335 4.18 29.88 -18.09
CA GLY A 335 2.81 29.40 -17.90
C GLY A 335 2.08 30.21 -16.83
N THR A 336 0.85 29.81 -16.52
CA THR A 336 0.03 30.43 -15.47
C THR A 336 0.16 29.63 -14.18
N LEU A 337 0.62 30.30 -13.11
CA LEU A 337 0.64 29.72 -11.77
C LEU A 337 -0.79 29.58 -11.23
N HIS A 338 -1.34 28.37 -11.29
CA HIS A 338 -2.66 28.06 -10.75
C HIS A 338 -2.58 27.60 -9.29
N GLY A 339 -1.50 26.94 -8.91
CA GLY A 339 -1.31 26.44 -7.55
C GLY A 339 -0.02 25.66 -7.39
N PHE A 340 -0.05 24.71 -6.46
CA PHE A 340 1.06 23.80 -6.20
C PHE A 340 0.59 22.35 -6.28
N THR A 341 1.40 21.51 -6.92
CA THR A 341 1.27 20.06 -6.86
C THR A 341 2.22 19.54 -5.79
N ALA A 342 1.74 18.62 -4.96
CA ALA A 342 2.53 17.97 -3.91
C ALA A 342 2.52 16.46 -4.08
N TRP A 343 3.66 15.82 -3.80
CA TRP A 343 3.82 14.37 -3.77
C TRP A 343 4.88 14.00 -2.72
N PHE A 344 5.23 12.73 -2.60
CA PHE A 344 6.31 12.32 -1.70
C PHE A 344 7.31 11.39 -2.35
N SER A 345 8.50 11.35 -1.76
CA SER A 345 9.49 10.32 -2.02
C SER A 345 9.80 9.59 -0.71
N ALA A 346 10.11 8.30 -0.81
CA ALA A 346 10.51 7.45 0.30
C ALA A 346 11.79 6.70 -0.08
N ARG A 347 12.83 6.83 0.74
CA ARG A 347 14.16 6.27 0.47
C ARG A 347 14.45 5.11 1.41
N PHE A 348 15.03 4.05 0.86
CA PHE A 348 15.36 2.81 1.53
C PHE A 348 16.88 2.64 1.53
N ARG A 349 17.52 2.90 2.68
CA ARG A 349 18.96 2.68 2.87
C ARG A 349 19.30 1.21 2.66
N SER A 350 20.37 0.93 1.93
CA SER A 350 20.91 -0.44 1.82
C SER A 350 21.42 -0.93 3.18
N LEU A 351 21.22 -2.22 3.45
CA LEU A 351 21.82 -2.89 4.62
C LEU A 351 23.32 -3.15 4.43
N GLU A 352 23.79 -3.18 3.19
CA GLU A 352 25.20 -3.34 2.85
C GLU A 352 25.90 -1.98 2.77
N THR A 353 27.06 -1.88 3.41
CA THR A 353 27.89 -0.67 3.38
C THR A 353 28.26 -0.31 1.94
N GLY A 354 27.80 0.85 1.45
CA GLY A 354 28.04 1.31 0.08
C GLY A 354 27.06 0.77 -0.96
N GLY A 355 26.03 0.00 -0.55
CA GLY A 355 24.97 -0.43 -1.45
C GLY A 355 24.08 0.73 -1.89
N THR A 356 23.56 0.66 -3.11
CA THR A 356 22.69 1.70 -3.69
C THR A 356 21.36 1.76 -2.95
N PRO A 357 20.94 2.94 -2.45
CA PRO A 357 19.62 3.09 -1.84
C PRO A 357 18.53 2.94 -2.90
N ALA A 358 17.41 2.31 -2.54
CA ALA A 358 16.21 2.31 -3.37
C ALA A 358 15.35 3.54 -3.04
N GLU A 359 14.57 4.01 -4.01
CA GLU A 359 13.67 5.15 -3.85
C GLU A 359 12.31 4.83 -4.49
N LEU A 360 11.24 5.09 -3.72
CA LEU A 360 9.88 5.20 -4.21
C LEU A 360 9.58 6.68 -4.38
N ASN A 361 9.19 7.11 -5.57
CA ASN A 361 8.84 8.50 -5.86
C ASN A 361 7.48 8.53 -6.55
N THR A 362 6.54 9.32 -6.00
CA THR A 362 5.17 9.43 -6.52
C THR A 362 4.96 10.70 -7.35
N GLY A 363 6.04 11.33 -7.80
CA GLY A 363 6.01 12.56 -8.58
C GLY A 363 5.73 12.34 -10.06
N PRO A 364 5.45 13.43 -10.80
CA PRO A 364 5.05 13.37 -12.22
C PRO A 364 6.13 12.82 -13.16
N HIS A 365 7.39 12.82 -12.73
CA HIS A 365 8.52 12.30 -13.51
C HIS A 365 8.80 10.81 -13.27
N SER A 366 8.09 10.19 -12.33
CA SER A 366 8.24 8.77 -12.00
C SER A 366 7.27 7.94 -12.83
N LYS A 367 7.74 6.77 -13.31
CA LYS A 367 6.96 5.86 -14.15
C LYS A 367 6.28 4.76 -13.36
#